data_AF-A0A3A5B1C3-F1
#
_entry.id   AF-A0A3A5B1C3-F1
#
_cell.length_a   1.000
_cell.length_b   1.000
_cell.length_c   1.000
_cell.angle_alpha   90.00
_cell.angle_beta   90.00
_cell.angle_gamma   90.00
#
_symmetry.space_group_name_H-M   'P 1'
#
loop_
_entity.id
_entity.type
_entity.pdbx_description
1 polymer ?
#
loop_
_entity_poly.entity_id
_entity_poly.type
_entity_poly.pdbx_seq_one_letter_code
_entity_poly.pdbx_strand_id
1 'polypeptide(L)' 'MIEIGQILALMGMVILILGGLGRQRARKTGKLSDPGYLKQQRWLHGAAYGLILVGLLLMWAKR' A
#
# COMPACT_ATOMS: atom_id res chain seq x y z
N MET A 1 12.81 -14.27 16.04
CA MET A 1 11.84 -14.82 15.07
C MET A 1 11.14 -13.65 14.43
N ILE A 2 11.14 -13.54 13.10
CA ILE A 2 10.43 -12.44 12.42
C ILE A 2 8.94 -12.62 12.71
N GLU A 3 8.33 -11.65 13.37
CA GLU A 3 6.91 -11.74 13.71
C GLU A 3 6.07 -11.54 12.45
N ILE A 4 5.06 -12.39 12.25
CA ILE A 4 4.11 -12.33 11.13
C ILE A 4 3.55 -10.91 10.90
N GLY A 5 3.37 -10.13 11.96
CA GLY A 5 2.96 -8.72 11.87
C GLY A 5 3.97 -7.81 11.16
N GLN A 6 5.28 -8.06 11.30
CA GLN A 6 6.33 -7.31 10.59
C GLN A 6 6.28 -7.59 9.09
N ILE A 7 6.08 -8.85 8.71
CA ILE A 7 5.99 -9.26 7.31
C ILE A 7 4.78 -8.61 6.65
N LEU A 8 3.61 -8.61 7.33
CA LEU A 8 2.42 -7.93 6.84
C LEU A 8 2.61 -6.42 6.68
N ALA A 9 3.23 -5.77 7.67
CA ALA A 9 3.50 -4.34 7.62
C ALA A 9 4.47 -3.98 6.48
N LEU A 10 5.52 -4.79 6.28
CA LEU A 10 6.47 -4.66 5.17
C LEU A 10 5.78 -4.82 3.82
N MET A 11 4.91 -5.81 3.67
CA MET A 11 4.12 -6.00 2.47
C MET A 11 3.24 -4.78 2.16
N GLY A 12 2.55 -4.24 3.16
CA GLY A 12 1.75 -3.03 2.98
C GLY A 12 2.59 -1.80 2.58
N MET A 13 3.79 -1.66 3.15
CA MET A 13 4.73 -0.60 2.81
C MET A 13 5.25 -0.73 1.37
N VAL A 14 5.59 -1.93 0.92
CA VAL A 14 6.00 -2.20 -0.47
C VAL A 14 4.90 -1.84 -1.45
N ILE A 15 3.64 -2.17 -1.16
CA ILE A 15 2.49 -1.81 -2.01
C ILE A 15 2.32 -0.28 -2.08
N LEU A 16 2.51 0.45 -0.97
CA LEU A 16 2.49 1.92 -0.98
C LEU A 16 3.63 2.51 -1.83
N ILE A 17 4.84 1.95 -1.73
CA ILE A 17 6.00 2.39 -2.52
C ILE A 17 5.76 2.18 -4.01
N LEU A 18 5.28 0.99 -4.40
CA LEU A 18 4.92 0.68 -5.79
C LEU A 18 3.77 1.57 -6.28
N GLY A 19 2.77 1.84 -5.44
CA GLY A 19 1.68 2.76 -5.74
C GLY A 19 2.15 4.21 -5.93
N GLY A 20 3.11 4.66 -5.14
CA GLY A 20 3.75 5.99 -5.23
C GLY A 20 4.62 6.15 -6.47
N LEU A 21 5.46 5.15 -6.76
CA LEU A 21 6.26 5.06 -7.99
C LEU A 21 5.35 5.03 -9.23
N GLY A 22 4.27 4.25 -9.18
CA GLY A 22 3.23 4.24 -10.21
C GLY A 22 2.64 5.63 -10.43
N ARG A 23 2.31 6.36 -9.35
CA ARG A 23 1.78 7.74 -9.42
C ARG A 23 2.78 8.68 -10.08
N GLN A 24 4.06 8.58 -9.71
CA GLN A 24 5.13 9.38 -10.29
C GLN A 24 5.30 9.07 -11.78
N ARG A 25 5.25 7.79 -12.17
CA ARG A 25 5.32 7.39 -13.56
C ARG A 25 4.11 7.90 -14.34
N ALA A 26 2.90 7.78 -13.80
CA ALA A 26 1.68 8.31 -14.40
C ALA A 26 1.70 9.85 -14.57
N ARG A 27 2.35 10.59 -13.64
CA ARG A 27 2.63 12.03 -13.80
C ARG A 27 3.52 12.30 -14.99
N LYS A 28 4.62 11.54 -15.13
CA LYS A 28 5.56 11.70 -16.24
C LYS A 28 4.97 11.31 -17.60
N THR A 29 3.98 10.42 -17.63
CA THR A 29 3.32 9.96 -18.86
C THR A 29 2.00 10.69 -19.17
N GLY A 30 1.61 11.69 -18.37
CA GLY A 30 0.38 12.47 -18.60
C GLY A 30 -0.94 11.73 -18.33
N LYS A 31 -0.90 10.52 -17.76
CA LYS A 31 -2.10 9.69 -17.47
C LYS A 31 -2.79 10.02 -16.14
N LEU A 32 -2.45 11.14 -15.51
CA LEU A 32 -2.99 11.48 -14.18
C LEU A 32 -4.49 11.78 -14.17
N SER A 33 -5.04 12.13 -15.33
CA SER A 33 -6.45 12.50 -15.50
C SER A 33 -7.34 11.31 -15.80
N ASP A 34 -6.79 10.09 -15.89
CA ASP A 34 -7.56 8.90 -16.23
C ASP A 34 -8.36 8.42 -14.99
N PRO A 35 -9.70 8.53 -14.99
CA PRO A 35 -10.52 8.19 -13.83
C PRO A 35 -10.40 6.70 -13.45
N GLY A 36 -10.08 5.82 -14.42
CA GLY A 36 -9.81 4.40 -14.15
C GLY A 36 -8.55 4.22 -13.29
N TYR A 37 -7.49 4.97 -13.60
CA TYR A 37 -6.23 4.93 -12.87
C TYR A 37 -6.39 5.47 -11.44
N LEU A 38 -7.15 6.55 -11.25
CA LEU A 38 -7.43 7.11 -9.92
C LEU A 38 -8.22 6.14 -9.03
N LYS A 39 -9.24 5.46 -9.59
CA LYS A 39 -10.03 4.46 -8.86
C LYS A 39 -9.17 3.27 -8.46
N GLN A 40 -8.36 2.74 -9.38
CA GLN A 40 -7.45 1.63 -9.11
C GLN A 40 -6.40 2.00 -8.06
N GLN A 41 -5.83 3.22 -8.14
CA GLN A 41 -4.85 3.69 -7.18
C GLN A 41 -5.45 3.89 -5.78
N ARG A 42 -6.71 4.33 -5.68
CA ARG A 42 -7.43 4.45 -4.40
C ARG A 42 -7.70 3.08 -3.78
N TRP A 43 -8.10 2.09 -4.59
CA TRP A 43 -8.24 0.70 -4.15
C TRP A 43 -6.93 0.09 -3.66
N LEU A 44 -5.83 0.32 -4.39
CA LEU A 44 -4.48 -0.11 -3.99
C LEU A 44 -4.04 0.53 -2.68
N HIS A 45 -4.28 1.84 -2.50
CA HIS A 45 -3.97 2.51 -1.24
C HIS A 45 -4.82 1.97 -0.09
N GLY A 46 -6.13 1.75 -0.31
CA GLY A 46 -7.02 1.17 0.68
C GLY A 46 -6.57 -0.22 1.14
N ALA A 47 -6.23 -1.09 0.19
CA ALA A 47 -5.69 -2.41 0.48
C ALA A 47 -4.36 -2.36 1.24
N ALA A 48 -3.45 -1.44 0.85
CA ALA A 48 -2.17 -1.27 1.51
C ALA A 48 -2.33 -0.78 2.95
N TYR A 49 -3.17 0.22 3.19
CA TYR A 49 -3.48 0.68 4.54
C TYR A 49 -4.14 -0.41 5.39
N GLY A 50 -5.03 -1.21 4.80
CA GLY A 50 -5.63 -2.37 5.46
C GLY A 50 -4.58 -3.37 5.92
N LEU A 51 -3.64 -3.74 5.05
CA LEU A 51 -2.54 -4.64 5.39
C LEU A 51 -1.62 -4.09 6.47
N ILE A 52 -1.30 -2.79 6.42
CA ILE A 52 -0.49 -2.13 7.46
C ILE A 52 -1.23 -2.15 8.80
N LEU A 53 -2.52 -1.80 8.81
CA LEU A 53 -3.33 -1.76 10.02
C LEU A 53 -3.47 -3.15 10.65
N VAL A 54 -3.71 -4.19 9.84
CA VAL A 54 -3.77 -5.58 10.31
C VAL A 54 -2.41 -6.04 10.84
N GLY A 55 -1.30 -5.71 10.15
CA GLY A 55 0.05 -6.00 10.62
C GLY A 55 0.36 -5.36 11.97
N LEU A 56 -0.02 -4.09 12.15
CA LEU A 56 0.10 -3.36 13.41
C LEU A 56 -0.78 -3.95 14.53
N LEU A 57 -2.03 -4.31 14.22
CA LEU A 57 -2.94 -4.96 15.16
C LEU A 57 -2.39 -6.31 15.63
N LEU A 58 -1.83 -7.10 14.71
CA LEU A 58 -1.22 -8.39 15.04
C LEU A 58 0.02 -8.24 15.92
N MET A 59 0.84 -7.21 15.71
CA MET A 59 1.96 -6.89 16.60
C MET A 59 1.47 -6.45 17.97
N TRP A 60 0.45 -5.59 18.02
CA TRP A 60 -0.12 -5.10 19.27
C TRP A 60 -0.77 -6.23 20.08
N ALA A 61 -1.50 -7.13 19.42
CA ALA A 61 -2.14 -8.28 20.07
C ALA A 61 -1.16 -9.37 20.52
N LYS A 62 0.06 -9.40 19.96
CA LYS A 62 1.14 -10.31 20.38
C LYS A 62 2.02 -9.74 21.48
N ARG A 63 1.93 -8.44 21.75
CA ARG A 63 2.67 -7.78 22.82
C ARG A 63 2.03 -8.06 24.18
#